data_AF-A0A2V8Q9D8-F1
#
_entry.id   AF-A0A2V8Q9D8-F1
#
_cell.length_a   1.000
_cell.length_b   1.000
_cell.length_c   1.000
_cell.angle_alpha   90.00
_cell.angle_beta   90.00
_cell.angle_gamma   90.00
#
_symmetry.space_group_name_H-M   'P 1'
#
loop_
_entity.id
_entity.type
_entity.pdbx_description
1 polymer ?
#
loop_
_entity_poly.entity_id
_entity_poly.type
_entity_poly.pdbx_seq_one_letter_code
_entity_poly.pdbx_strand_id
1 'polypeptide(L)'
;MRAAKVAGTGNSEAVVLLKQAVEHHRLSGEAVARLQQLEPKNNSYRRLVAIAANNFGEALLESGDTRGGVLEIRKALSYFAENARTDPANLNAKYEHALSLQTYIRALLKDGQVAEGKKQYAEVALLTEDLIKKDSQNREYINSAVTLHRTAKTYLEKLIAMSPRSKDQHDARSDEKFGDYYAAVAERGKISTQKRHENWLEARKFYQAVIDLNPSAARRDELAHKLAKCDKALAAKQ
;
A
#
# COMPACT_ATOMS: atom_id res chain seq x y z
N MET A 1 50.46 -4.19 -30.12
CA MET A 1 49.40 -5.18 -30.38
C MET A 1 48.44 -5.18 -29.20
N ARG A 2 47.14 -5.05 -29.49
CA ARG A 2 45.93 -5.59 -28.83
C ARG A 2 45.83 -5.56 -27.29
N ALA A 3 44.69 -5.23 -26.66
CA ALA A 3 43.39 -4.74 -27.12
C ALA A 3 42.63 -4.26 -25.87
N ALA A 4 41.84 -3.20 -26.06
CA ALA A 4 40.81 -2.78 -25.14
C ALA A 4 39.66 -3.80 -25.07
N LYS A 5 38.82 -3.62 -24.04
CA LYS A 5 37.37 -3.89 -24.00
C LYS A 5 36.93 -5.28 -23.53
N VAL A 6 36.67 -5.40 -22.22
CA VAL A 6 35.57 -6.22 -21.68
C VAL A 6 34.91 -5.49 -20.50
N ALA A 7 34.16 -4.44 -20.81
CA ALA A 7 33.16 -3.85 -19.91
C ALA A 7 32.02 -3.34 -20.80
N GLY A 8 30.99 -4.16 -21.06
CA GLY A 8 29.90 -3.69 -21.92
C GLY A 8 28.85 -4.68 -22.44
N THR A 9 28.78 -5.93 -21.99
CA THR A 9 27.82 -6.91 -22.56
C THR A 9 26.76 -7.44 -21.58
N GLY A 10 26.92 -7.27 -20.26
CA GLY A 10 25.95 -7.76 -19.28
C GLY A 10 24.66 -6.94 -19.14
N ASN A 11 24.58 -5.75 -19.76
CA ASN A 11 23.47 -4.79 -19.54
C ASN A 11 22.66 -4.48 -20.83
N SER A 12 23.18 -4.78 -22.02
CA SER A 12 22.49 -4.46 -23.27
C SER A 12 21.36 -5.44 -23.59
N GLU A 13 21.57 -6.73 -23.35
CA GLU A 13 20.56 -7.76 -23.61
C GLU A 13 19.38 -7.65 -22.64
N ALA A 14 19.65 -7.43 -21.34
CA ALA A 14 18.62 -7.20 -20.33
C ALA A 14 17.73 -6.00 -20.67
N VAL A 15 18.32 -4.88 -21.11
CA VAL A 15 17.56 -3.69 -21.54
C VAL A 15 16.68 -3.99 -22.77
N VAL A 16 17.16 -4.79 -23.71
CA VAL A 16 16.36 -5.22 -24.87
C VAL A 16 15.19 -6.09 -24.43
N LEU A 17 15.42 -7.08 -23.58
CA LEU A 17 14.38 -7.97 -23.06
C LEU A 17 13.32 -7.21 -22.26
N LEU A 18 13.73 -6.23 -21.43
CA LEU A 18 12.80 -5.38 -20.68
C LEU A 18 11.93 -4.54 -21.61
N LYS A 19 12.50 -3.97 -22.69
CA LYS A 19 11.72 -3.25 -23.70
C LYS A 19 10.72 -4.16 -24.43
N GLN A 20 11.12 -5.39 -24.74
CA GLN A 20 10.20 -6.38 -25.32
C GLN A 20 9.06 -6.73 -24.35
N ALA A 21 9.36 -6.92 -23.06
CA ALA A 21 8.34 -7.17 -22.05
C ALA A 21 7.33 -6.01 -21.94
N VAL A 22 7.82 -4.76 -21.90
CA VAL A 22 6.96 -3.55 -21.92
C VAL A 22 6.04 -3.57 -23.13
N GLU A 23 6.58 -3.85 -24.32
CA GLU A 23 5.80 -3.88 -25.56
C GLU A 23 4.74 -5.00 -25.56
N HIS A 24 5.09 -6.20 -25.10
CA HIS A 24 4.13 -7.31 -25.00
C HIS A 24 3.00 -7.01 -24.00
N HIS A 25 3.31 -6.39 -22.87
CA HIS A 25 2.28 -5.99 -21.91
C HIS A 25 1.40 -4.86 -22.44
N ARG A 26 1.97 -3.89 -23.18
CA ARG A 26 1.19 -2.85 -23.86
C ARG A 26 0.20 -3.46 -24.84
N LEU A 27 0.66 -4.34 -25.73
CA LEU A 27 -0.18 -5.02 -26.73
C LEU A 27 -1.26 -5.89 -26.07
N SER A 28 -0.92 -6.60 -24.99
CA SER A 28 -1.89 -7.36 -24.21
C SER A 28 -2.97 -6.45 -23.60
N GLY A 29 -2.58 -5.31 -23.03
CA GLY A 29 -3.47 -4.28 -22.51
C GLY A 29 -4.44 -3.74 -23.55
N GLU A 30 -3.96 -3.45 -24.77
CA GLU A 30 -4.78 -2.99 -25.88
C GLU A 30 -5.82 -4.03 -26.32
N ALA A 31 -5.42 -5.30 -26.38
CA ALA A 31 -6.33 -6.39 -26.72
C ALA A 31 -7.46 -6.53 -25.68
N VAL A 32 -7.15 -6.53 -24.39
CA VAL A 32 -8.18 -6.65 -23.33
C VAL A 32 -9.04 -5.39 -23.21
N ALA A 33 -8.48 -4.21 -23.49
CA ALA A 33 -9.25 -2.97 -23.56
C ALA A 33 -10.27 -3.02 -24.69
N ARG A 34 -9.92 -3.60 -25.85
CA ARG A 34 -10.86 -3.81 -26.95
C ARG A 34 -11.98 -4.80 -26.59
N LEU A 35 -11.66 -5.87 -25.84
CA LEU A 35 -12.69 -6.79 -25.32
C LEU A 35 -13.67 -6.06 -24.38
N GLN A 36 -13.16 -5.21 -23.48
CA GLN A 36 -14.01 -4.40 -22.61
C GLN A 36 -14.93 -3.47 -23.41
N GLN A 37 -14.43 -2.85 -24.48
CA GLN A 37 -15.24 -1.94 -25.30
C GLN A 37 -16.40 -2.65 -25.99
N LEU A 38 -16.20 -3.90 -26.41
CA LEU A 38 -17.24 -4.74 -27.02
C LEU A 38 -18.31 -5.15 -26.01
N GLU A 39 -17.93 -5.36 -24.75
CA GLU A 39 -18.86 -5.71 -23.67
C GLU A 39 -18.65 -4.84 -22.41
N PRO A 40 -19.10 -3.56 -22.41
CA PRO A 40 -18.78 -2.61 -21.34
C PRO A 40 -19.30 -2.99 -19.95
N LYS A 41 -20.34 -3.85 -19.90
CA LYS A 41 -20.96 -4.34 -18.67
C LYS A 41 -20.31 -5.62 -18.13
N ASN A 42 -19.40 -6.24 -18.89
CA ASN A 42 -18.74 -7.47 -18.48
C ASN A 42 -17.62 -7.16 -17.47
N ASN A 43 -17.88 -7.44 -16.19
CA ASN A 43 -16.93 -7.16 -15.11
C ASN A 43 -15.63 -7.95 -15.25
N SER A 44 -15.68 -9.16 -15.84
CA SER A 44 -14.49 -9.98 -16.06
C SER A 44 -13.51 -9.30 -17.02
N TYR A 45 -13.99 -8.60 -18.05
CA TYR A 45 -13.13 -7.82 -18.95
C TYR A 45 -12.56 -6.58 -18.28
N ARG A 46 -13.34 -5.89 -17.43
CA ARG A 46 -12.79 -4.80 -16.60
C ARG A 46 -11.67 -5.30 -15.68
N ARG A 47 -11.83 -6.49 -15.09
CA ARG A 47 -10.78 -7.14 -14.29
C ARG A 47 -9.53 -7.43 -15.12
N LEU A 48 -9.69 -7.97 -16.34
CA LEU A 48 -8.55 -8.22 -17.24
C LEU A 48 -7.81 -6.93 -17.62
N VAL A 49 -8.52 -5.85 -17.88
CA VAL A 49 -7.91 -4.53 -18.13
C VAL A 49 -7.08 -4.06 -16.93
N ALA A 50 -7.61 -4.22 -15.71
CA ALA A 50 -6.88 -3.85 -14.49
C ALA A 50 -5.62 -4.70 -14.28
N ILE A 51 -5.69 -6.01 -14.53
CA ILE A 51 -4.54 -6.91 -14.48
C ILE A 51 -3.48 -6.50 -15.51
N ALA A 52 -3.91 -6.21 -16.75
CA ALA A 52 -3.00 -5.80 -17.80
C ALA A 52 -2.31 -4.47 -17.48
N ALA A 53 -3.05 -3.49 -16.92
CA ALA A 53 -2.48 -2.22 -16.46
C ALA A 53 -1.45 -2.43 -15.32
N ASN A 54 -1.73 -3.32 -14.37
CA ASN A 54 -0.77 -3.66 -13.32
C ASN A 54 0.52 -4.24 -13.93
N ASN A 55 0.41 -5.26 -14.78
CA ASN A 55 1.56 -5.93 -15.39
C ASN A 55 2.37 -4.99 -16.28
N PHE A 56 1.70 -4.16 -17.06
CA PHE A 56 2.35 -3.14 -17.88
C PHE A 56 3.09 -2.13 -17.02
N GLY A 57 2.47 -1.67 -15.92
CA GLY A 57 3.14 -0.78 -14.99
C GLY A 57 4.35 -1.43 -14.31
N GLU A 58 4.30 -2.70 -13.93
CA GLU A 58 5.46 -3.43 -13.40
C GLU A 58 6.61 -3.52 -14.43
N ALA A 59 6.30 -3.79 -15.70
CA ALA A 59 7.30 -3.80 -16.77
C ALA A 59 7.92 -2.41 -17.00
N LEU A 60 7.12 -1.34 -16.92
CA LEU A 60 7.62 0.04 -16.96
C LEU A 60 8.56 0.32 -15.79
N LEU A 61 8.20 -0.09 -14.56
CA LEU A 61 9.08 0.04 -13.41
C LEU A 61 10.42 -0.65 -13.64
N GLU A 62 10.43 -1.90 -14.11
CA GLU A 62 11.67 -2.67 -14.31
C GLU A 62 12.51 -2.14 -15.48
N SER A 63 11.89 -1.59 -16.51
CA SER A 63 12.58 -0.94 -17.63
C SER A 63 13.11 0.47 -17.31
N GLY A 64 12.75 1.02 -16.15
CA GLY A 64 13.24 2.31 -15.65
C GLY A 64 12.30 3.49 -15.85
N ASP A 65 11.14 3.31 -16.49
CA ASP A 65 10.07 4.31 -16.51
C ASP A 65 9.24 4.22 -15.22
N THR A 66 9.83 4.69 -14.14
CA THR A 66 9.21 4.63 -12.81
C THR A 66 7.89 5.39 -12.75
N ARG A 67 7.82 6.59 -13.36
CA ARG A 67 6.61 7.42 -13.34
C ARG A 67 5.50 6.81 -14.17
N GLY A 68 5.80 6.31 -15.37
CA GLY A 68 4.85 5.57 -16.19
C GLY A 68 4.31 4.36 -15.44
N GLY A 69 5.19 3.59 -14.78
CA GLY A 69 4.81 2.44 -13.96
C GLY A 69 3.84 2.79 -12.83
N VAL A 70 4.13 3.85 -12.06
CA VAL A 70 3.23 4.34 -10.99
C VAL A 70 1.86 4.72 -11.53
N LEU A 71 1.78 5.36 -12.70
CA LEU A 71 0.51 5.77 -13.31
C LEU A 71 -0.34 4.56 -13.71
N GLU A 72 0.25 3.56 -14.37
CA GLU A 72 -0.48 2.36 -14.80
C GLU A 72 -0.93 1.49 -13.62
N ILE A 73 -0.07 1.29 -12.61
CA ILE A 73 -0.43 0.55 -11.40
C ILE A 73 -1.54 1.28 -10.63
N ARG A 74 -1.55 2.62 -10.62
CA ARG A 74 -2.64 3.40 -10.01
C ARG A 74 -3.98 3.17 -10.73
N LYS A 75 -3.98 3.06 -12.07
CA LYS A 75 -5.21 2.73 -12.82
C LYS A 75 -5.74 1.36 -12.43
N ALA A 76 -4.86 0.35 -12.33
CA ALA A 76 -5.24 -0.98 -11.87
C ALA A 76 -5.82 -0.95 -10.46
N LEU A 77 -5.16 -0.24 -9.53
CA LEU A 77 -5.61 -0.11 -8.15
C LEU A 77 -7.01 0.47 -8.03
N SER A 78 -7.37 1.45 -8.88
CA SER A 78 -8.71 2.04 -8.88
C SER A 78 -9.81 0.99 -9.10
N TYR A 79 -9.60 0.07 -10.04
CA TYR A 79 -10.55 -1.02 -10.31
C TYR A 79 -10.66 -1.96 -9.10
N PHE A 80 -9.54 -2.45 -8.56
CA PHE A 80 -9.58 -3.40 -7.45
C PHE A 80 -10.17 -2.77 -6.18
N ALA A 81 -9.88 -1.51 -5.92
CA ALA A 81 -10.47 -0.75 -4.81
C ALA A 81 -11.98 -0.55 -4.98
N GLU A 82 -12.47 -0.31 -6.20
CA GLU A 82 -13.90 -0.22 -6.50
C GLU A 82 -14.58 -1.59 -6.38
N ASN A 83 -14.00 -2.63 -6.98
CA ASN A 83 -14.53 -3.99 -6.94
C ASN A 83 -14.66 -4.52 -5.50
N ALA A 84 -13.69 -4.25 -4.64
CA ALA A 84 -13.74 -4.60 -3.21
C ALA A 84 -14.81 -3.81 -2.42
N ARG A 85 -15.20 -2.62 -2.89
CA ARG A 85 -16.26 -1.80 -2.28
C ARG A 85 -17.66 -2.24 -2.71
N THR A 86 -17.81 -2.75 -3.93
CA THR A 86 -19.10 -3.21 -4.49
C THR A 86 -19.73 -4.32 -3.65
N ASP A 87 -18.94 -5.28 -3.18
CA ASP A 87 -19.40 -6.34 -2.28
C ASP A 87 -18.41 -6.49 -1.10
N PRO A 88 -18.71 -5.86 0.05
CA PRO A 88 -17.88 -5.97 1.25
C PRO A 88 -17.79 -7.39 1.85
N ALA A 89 -18.66 -8.32 1.45
CA ALA A 89 -18.60 -9.72 1.87
C ALA A 89 -17.68 -10.56 0.95
N ASN A 90 -17.36 -10.07 -0.24
CA ASN A 90 -16.47 -10.74 -1.17
C ASN A 90 -15.00 -10.66 -0.72
N LEU A 91 -14.55 -11.73 -0.06
CA LEU A 91 -13.18 -11.84 0.45
C LEU A 91 -12.13 -11.89 -0.68
N ASN A 92 -12.45 -12.49 -1.83
CA ASN A 92 -11.53 -12.50 -2.97
C ASN A 92 -11.29 -11.09 -3.53
N ALA A 93 -12.34 -10.28 -3.66
CA ALA A 93 -12.20 -8.90 -4.14
C ALA A 93 -11.31 -8.05 -3.20
N LYS A 94 -11.47 -8.23 -1.88
CA LYS A 94 -10.60 -7.59 -0.88
C LYS A 94 -9.15 -8.09 -0.95
N TYR A 95 -8.96 -9.38 -1.20
CA TYR A 95 -7.64 -9.97 -1.36
C TYR A 95 -6.94 -9.42 -2.62
N GLU A 96 -7.62 -9.34 -3.75
CA GLU A 96 -7.11 -8.72 -4.98
C GLU A 96 -6.75 -7.25 -4.78
N HIS A 97 -7.57 -6.51 -4.03
CA HIS A 97 -7.24 -5.14 -3.64
C HIS A 97 -5.97 -5.05 -2.79
N ALA A 98 -5.81 -5.94 -1.79
CA ALA A 98 -4.61 -5.98 -0.96
C ALA A 98 -3.35 -6.32 -1.79
N LEU A 99 -3.44 -7.22 -2.77
CA LEU A 99 -2.34 -7.53 -3.69
C LEU A 99 -1.98 -6.32 -4.56
N SER A 100 -2.97 -5.65 -5.15
CA SER A 100 -2.74 -4.46 -5.98
C SER A 100 -2.08 -3.33 -5.19
N LEU A 101 -2.46 -3.15 -3.92
CA LEU A 101 -1.81 -2.20 -3.02
C LEU A 101 -0.32 -2.53 -2.81
N GLN A 102 0.08 -3.79 -2.73
CA GLN A 102 1.50 -4.14 -2.59
C GLN A 102 2.32 -3.71 -3.80
N THR A 103 1.82 -3.96 -5.00
CA THR A 103 2.47 -3.52 -6.23
C THR A 103 2.56 -2.00 -6.28
N TYR A 104 1.49 -1.31 -5.88
CA TYR A 104 1.47 0.15 -5.83
C TYR A 104 2.45 0.73 -4.80
N ILE A 105 2.54 0.13 -3.61
CA ILE A 105 3.52 0.51 -2.59
C ILE A 105 4.94 0.38 -3.14
N ARG A 106 5.26 -0.75 -3.78
CA ARG A 106 6.56 -0.97 -4.42
C ARG A 106 6.88 0.13 -5.44
N ALA A 107 5.90 0.49 -6.27
CA ALA A 107 6.02 1.56 -7.26
C ALA A 107 6.30 2.91 -6.59
N LEU A 108 5.53 3.26 -5.56
CA LEU A 108 5.69 4.50 -4.79
C LEU A 108 7.06 4.60 -4.13
N LEU A 109 7.55 3.53 -3.52
CA LEU A 109 8.87 3.51 -2.90
C LEU A 109 9.99 3.64 -3.93
N LYS A 110 9.85 3.01 -5.11
CA LYS A 110 10.80 3.15 -6.23
C LYS A 110 10.83 4.58 -6.78
N ASP A 111 9.70 5.28 -6.75
CA ASP A 111 9.58 6.71 -7.14
C ASP A 111 9.96 7.68 -6.01
N GLY A 112 10.32 7.19 -4.82
CA GLY A 112 10.66 8.03 -3.67
C GLY A 112 9.47 8.64 -2.93
N GLN A 113 8.23 8.24 -3.26
CA GLN A 113 7.00 8.67 -2.60
C GLN A 113 6.76 7.92 -1.28
N VAL A 114 7.71 8.04 -0.35
CA VAL A 114 7.74 7.26 0.90
C VAL A 114 6.51 7.53 1.77
N ALA A 115 6.06 8.79 1.90
CA ALA A 115 4.89 9.14 2.70
C ALA A 115 3.61 8.44 2.22
N GLU A 116 3.35 8.47 0.91
CA GLU A 116 2.21 7.77 0.33
C GLU A 116 2.37 6.24 0.45
N GLY A 117 3.59 5.71 0.26
CA GLY A 117 3.87 4.28 0.44
C GLY A 117 3.54 3.78 1.86
N LYS A 118 3.89 4.56 2.89
CA LYS A 118 3.50 4.26 4.27
C LYS A 118 1.97 4.18 4.42
N LYS A 119 1.24 5.14 3.85
CA LYS A 119 -0.23 5.19 3.97
C LYS A 119 -0.89 3.97 3.35
N GLN A 120 -0.36 3.52 2.22
CA GLN A 120 -0.84 2.32 1.56
C GLN A 120 -0.48 1.04 2.34
N TYR A 121 0.67 0.98 3.03
CA TYR A 121 0.95 -0.13 3.95
C TYR A 121 -0.06 -0.23 5.10
N ALA A 122 -0.50 0.90 5.66
CA ALA A 122 -1.54 0.90 6.69
C ALA A 122 -2.88 0.37 6.16
N GLU A 123 -3.26 0.75 4.93
CA GLU A 123 -4.45 0.23 4.25
C GLU A 123 -4.39 -1.29 4.06
N VAL A 124 -3.25 -1.82 3.58
CA VAL A 124 -3.05 -3.28 3.46
C VAL A 124 -3.21 -3.95 4.82
N ALA A 125 -2.64 -3.39 5.88
CA ALA A 125 -2.76 -3.97 7.22
C ALA A 125 -4.22 -4.01 7.71
N LEU A 126 -5.01 -2.97 7.44
CA LEU A 126 -6.44 -2.94 7.79
C LEU A 126 -7.26 -3.96 7.00
N LEU A 127 -7.10 -4.01 5.68
CA LEU A 127 -7.81 -4.92 4.79
C LEU A 127 -7.51 -6.38 5.13
N THR A 128 -6.23 -6.70 5.27
CA THR A 128 -5.78 -8.07 5.57
C THR A 128 -6.20 -8.50 6.97
N GLU A 129 -6.28 -7.59 7.95
CA GLU A 129 -6.80 -7.95 9.27
C GLU A 129 -8.32 -8.22 9.25
N ASP A 130 -9.09 -7.47 8.46
CA ASP A 130 -10.51 -7.77 8.22
C ASP A 130 -10.69 -9.14 7.55
N LEU A 131 -9.85 -9.44 6.53
CA LEU A 131 -9.81 -10.73 5.87
C LEU A 131 -9.53 -11.87 6.86
N ILE A 132 -8.45 -11.78 7.66
CA ILE A 132 -8.07 -12.83 8.61
C ILE A 132 -9.18 -13.10 9.64
N LYS A 133 -9.93 -12.07 10.07
CA LYS A 133 -11.03 -12.23 11.03
C LYS A 133 -12.25 -12.93 10.43
N LYS A 134 -12.56 -12.67 9.15
CA LYS A 134 -13.74 -13.22 8.45
C LYS A 134 -13.46 -14.57 7.81
N ASP A 135 -12.26 -14.74 7.27
CA ASP A 135 -11.78 -15.94 6.58
C ASP A 135 -11.27 -17.00 7.56
N SER A 136 -11.34 -16.81 8.88
CA SER A 136 -10.94 -17.86 9.85
C SER A 136 -11.71 -19.18 9.72
N GLN A 137 -12.74 -19.21 8.87
CA GLN A 137 -13.54 -20.38 8.53
C GLN A 137 -13.34 -20.89 7.08
N ASN A 138 -12.63 -20.16 6.21
CA ASN A 138 -12.34 -20.55 4.83
C ASN A 138 -10.82 -20.46 4.56
N ARG A 139 -10.21 -21.57 4.14
CA ARG A 139 -8.74 -21.74 4.17
C ARG A 139 -8.01 -21.21 2.94
N GLU A 140 -8.71 -20.72 1.92
CA GLU A 140 -8.11 -20.41 0.62
C GLU A 140 -7.22 -19.15 0.65
N TYR A 141 -7.59 -18.10 1.39
CA TYR A 141 -6.87 -16.81 1.36
C TYR A 141 -6.15 -16.47 2.66
N ILE A 142 -6.48 -17.13 3.77
CA ILE A 142 -5.98 -16.78 5.10
C ILE A 142 -4.45 -16.80 5.24
N ASN A 143 -3.77 -17.82 4.70
CA ASN A 143 -2.30 -17.93 4.81
C ASN A 143 -1.59 -16.80 4.05
N SER A 144 -2.08 -16.49 2.85
CA SER A 144 -1.58 -15.38 2.04
C SER A 144 -1.89 -14.05 2.71
N ALA A 145 -3.12 -13.82 3.16
CA ALA A 145 -3.52 -12.60 3.87
C ALA A 145 -2.70 -12.35 5.14
N VAL A 146 -2.41 -13.40 5.93
CA VAL A 146 -1.50 -13.32 7.09
C VAL A 146 -0.09 -12.88 6.67
N THR A 147 0.41 -13.40 5.56
CA THR A 147 1.73 -13.01 5.03
C THR A 147 1.75 -11.55 4.59
N LEU A 148 0.74 -11.12 3.83
CA LEU A 148 0.58 -9.72 3.40
C LEU A 148 0.48 -8.79 4.61
N HIS A 149 -0.31 -9.16 5.63
CA HIS A 149 -0.48 -8.41 6.86
C HIS A 149 0.84 -8.22 7.62
N ARG A 150 1.55 -9.32 7.88
CA ARG A 150 2.84 -9.29 8.61
C ARG A 150 3.87 -8.45 7.86
N THR A 151 3.93 -8.62 6.55
CA THR A 151 4.86 -7.89 5.68
C THR A 151 4.56 -6.39 5.73
N ALA A 152 3.30 -6.01 5.50
CA ALA A 152 2.89 -4.62 5.51
C ALA A 152 3.19 -3.95 6.85
N LYS A 153 2.87 -4.63 7.96
CA LYS A 153 3.16 -4.14 9.31
C LYS A 153 4.66 -3.98 9.56
N THR A 154 5.47 -4.97 9.19
CA THR A 154 6.93 -4.92 9.39
C THR A 154 7.56 -3.78 8.60
N TYR A 155 7.17 -3.59 7.33
CA TYR A 155 7.68 -2.50 6.51
C TYR A 155 7.18 -1.14 7.00
N LEU A 156 5.93 -1.05 7.44
CA LEU A 156 5.40 0.15 8.07
C LEU A 156 6.21 0.52 9.32
N GLU A 157 6.41 -0.42 10.24
CA GLU A 157 7.22 -0.23 11.45
C GLU A 157 8.65 0.20 11.11
N LYS A 158 9.29 -0.42 10.11
CA LYS A 158 10.62 -0.01 9.63
C LYS A 158 10.64 1.41 9.07
N LEU A 159 9.69 1.75 8.21
CA LEU A 159 9.61 3.07 7.58
C LEU A 159 9.28 4.18 8.60
N ILE A 160 8.60 3.83 9.70
CA ILE A 160 8.34 4.73 10.84
C ILE A 160 9.61 4.87 11.70
N ALA A 161 10.27 3.76 12.02
CA ALA A 161 11.50 3.73 12.83
C ALA A 161 12.68 4.42 12.12
N MET A 162 12.70 4.42 10.78
CA MET A 162 13.52 5.31 9.96
C MET A 162 13.04 6.75 10.13
N SER A 163 13.35 7.35 11.28
CA SER A 163 13.08 8.76 11.58
C SER A 163 13.57 9.68 10.44
N PRO A 164 12.89 10.82 10.21
CA PRO A 164 13.01 11.59 8.98
C PRO A 164 14.43 12.14 8.84
N ARG A 165 15.12 11.81 7.74
CA ARG A 165 16.34 12.55 7.36
C ARG A 165 16.05 13.94 6.80
N SER A 166 14.80 14.38 6.74
CA SER A 166 14.45 15.78 6.55
C SER A 166 13.07 16.07 7.15
N LYS A 167 12.91 17.28 7.68
CA LYS A 167 11.64 17.83 8.20
C LYS A 167 10.56 17.99 7.12
N ASP A 168 10.76 17.47 5.91
CA ASP A 168 9.97 17.80 4.71
C ASP A 168 9.01 16.70 4.23
N GLN A 169 8.75 15.64 5.02
CA GLN A 169 7.82 14.57 4.61
C GLN A 169 6.85 14.11 5.70
N HIS A 170 6.47 15.00 6.61
CA HIS A 170 5.28 14.81 7.45
C HIS A 170 4.09 15.47 6.75
N ASP A 171 3.31 14.70 5.98
CA ASP A 171 1.98 15.17 5.56
C ASP A 171 1.00 14.89 6.70
N ALA A 172 0.41 15.96 7.26
CA ALA A 172 -0.59 15.92 8.32
C ALA A 172 -1.71 14.90 8.07
N ARG A 173 -2.12 14.69 6.82
CA ARG A 173 -3.16 13.69 6.48
C ARG A 173 -2.67 12.25 6.58
N SER A 174 -1.39 12.02 6.34
CA SER A 174 -0.77 10.70 6.44
C SER A 174 -0.50 10.35 7.89
N ASP A 175 0.05 11.30 8.67
CA ASP A 175 0.32 11.11 10.09
C ASP A 175 -0.96 10.85 10.90
N GLU A 176 -2.04 11.59 10.66
CA GLU A 176 -3.31 11.34 11.35
C GLU A 176 -3.86 9.93 11.03
N LYS A 177 -3.74 9.47 9.78
CA LYS A 177 -4.18 8.13 9.39
C LYS A 177 -3.38 7.02 10.09
N PHE A 178 -2.09 7.24 10.34
CA PHE A 178 -1.32 6.30 11.17
C PHE A 178 -1.80 6.34 12.62
N GLY A 179 -2.05 7.52 13.15
CA GLY A 179 -2.66 7.67 14.48
C GLY A 179 -3.95 6.86 14.60
N ASP A 180 -4.86 7.02 13.63
CA ASP A 180 -6.15 6.32 13.58
C ASP A 180 -5.96 4.81 13.46
N TYR A 181 -5.02 4.35 12.62
CA TYR A 181 -4.68 2.95 12.49
C TYR A 181 -4.23 2.34 13.82
N TYR A 182 -3.24 2.95 14.48
CA TYR A 182 -2.69 2.43 15.72
C TYR A 182 -3.72 2.47 16.86
N ALA A 183 -4.53 3.53 16.96
CA ALA A 183 -5.62 3.60 17.93
C ALA A 183 -6.67 2.50 17.68
N ALA A 184 -7.09 2.31 16.43
CA ALA A 184 -8.04 1.28 16.05
C ALA A 184 -7.51 -0.14 16.30
N VAL A 185 -6.20 -0.37 16.21
CA VAL A 185 -5.57 -1.64 16.58
C VAL A 185 -5.53 -1.80 18.10
N ALA A 186 -5.17 -0.75 18.83
CA ALA A 186 -5.08 -0.75 20.29
C ALA A 186 -6.44 -1.05 20.97
N GLU A 187 -7.53 -0.57 20.38
CA GLU A 187 -8.90 -0.79 20.86
C GLU A 187 -9.40 -2.23 20.66
N ARG A 188 -8.68 -3.06 19.91
CA ARG A 188 -9.09 -4.45 19.64
C ARG A 188 -8.86 -5.34 20.85
N GLY A 189 -9.88 -6.11 21.23
CA GLY A 189 -9.84 -7.00 22.40
C GLY A 189 -8.91 -8.21 22.28
N LYS A 190 -8.38 -8.53 21.08
CA LYS A 190 -7.60 -9.76 20.80
C LYS A 190 -6.08 -9.56 20.74
N ILE A 191 -5.54 -8.42 21.17
CA ILE A 191 -4.09 -8.18 21.25
C ILE A 191 -3.60 -8.17 22.70
N SER A 192 -2.34 -8.58 22.92
CA SER A 192 -1.75 -8.63 24.27
C SER A 192 -1.74 -7.26 24.94
N THR A 193 -1.70 -7.26 26.27
CA THR A 193 -1.56 -6.03 27.08
C THR A 193 -0.40 -5.15 26.63
N GLN A 194 0.77 -5.77 26.42
CA GLN A 194 1.96 -5.08 25.96
C GLN A 194 1.76 -4.50 24.56
N LYS A 195 1.23 -5.30 23.62
CA LYS A 195 1.03 -4.82 22.25
C LYS A 195 -0.02 -3.71 22.19
N ARG A 196 -1.07 -3.79 23.02
CA ARG A 196 -2.06 -2.72 23.18
C ARG A 196 -1.39 -1.42 23.63
N HIS A 197 -0.52 -1.49 24.63
CA HIS A 197 0.22 -0.35 25.14
C HIS A 197 1.14 0.26 24.06
N GLU A 198 1.91 -0.57 23.35
CA GLU A 198 2.75 -0.13 22.22
C GLU A 198 1.93 0.57 21.13
N ASN A 199 0.77 0.04 20.74
CA ASN A 199 -0.07 0.69 19.73
C ASN A 199 -0.63 2.03 20.22
N TRP A 200 -1.01 2.16 21.49
CA TRP A 200 -1.42 3.46 22.04
C TRP A 200 -0.28 4.48 22.06
N LEU A 201 0.96 4.04 22.32
CA LEU A 201 2.15 4.90 22.24
C LEU A 201 2.39 5.38 20.80
N GLU A 202 2.30 4.50 19.81
CA GLU A 202 2.46 4.87 18.40
C GLU A 202 1.35 5.81 17.94
N ALA A 203 0.08 5.52 18.26
CA ALA A 203 -1.04 6.39 17.93
C ALA A 203 -0.82 7.82 18.45
N ARG A 204 -0.39 7.92 19.71
CA ARG A 204 -0.06 9.19 20.37
C ARG A 204 1.04 9.96 19.63
N LYS A 205 2.14 9.30 19.27
CA LYS A 205 3.26 9.93 18.54
C LYS A 205 2.80 10.54 17.23
N PHE A 206 1.96 9.84 16.47
CA PHE A 206 1.45 10.32 15.19
C PHE A 206 0.53 11.52 15.34
N TYR A 207 -0.44 11.49 16.27
CA TYR A 207 -1.29 12.66 16.51
C TYR A 207 -0.48 13.87 16.98
N GLN A 208 0.54 13.65 17.81
CA GLN A 208 1.44 14.73 18.24
C GLN A 208 2.22 15.32 17.05
N ALA A 209 2.74 14.48 16.15
CA ALA A 209 3.42 14.95 14.95
C ALA A 209 2.51 15.83 14.08
N VAL A 210 1.22 15.48 13.93
CA VAL A 210 0.25 16.33 13.20
C VAL A 210 0.05 17.68 13.90
N ILE A 211 -0.01 17.71 15.24
CA ILE A 211 -0.13 18.95 16.01
C ILE A 211 1.12 19.82 15.85
N ASP A 212 2.31 19.22 15.85
CA ASP A 212 3.58 19.92 15.73
C ASP A 212 3.75 20.60 14.35
N LEU A 213 3.00 20.16 13.33
CA LEU A 213 2.88 20.84 12.03
C LEU A 213 2.00 22.10 12.07
N ASN A 214 1.47 22.46 13.25
CA ASN A 214 0.63 23.62 13.50
C ASN A 214 -0.62 23.72 12.58
N PRO A 215 -1.53 22.74 12.64
CA PRO A 215 -2.74 22.73 11.84
C PRO A 215 -3.76 23.79 12.34
N SER A 216 -4.86 23.96 11.60
CA SER A 216 -5.93 24.90 11.99
C SER A 216 -6.45 24.63 13.41
N ALA A 217 -6.99 25.64 14.08
CA ALA A 217 -7.49 25.52 15.46
C ALA A 217 -8.50 24.37 15.62
N ALA A 218 -9.49 24.29 14.73
CA ALA A 218 -10.48 23.20 14.73
C ALA A 218 -9.82 21.81 14.65
N ARG A 219 -8.74 21.67 13.86
CA ARG A 219 -8.03 20.41 13.71
C ARG A 219 -7.15 20.09 14.92
N ARG A 220 -6.58 21.10 15.58
CA ARG A 220 -5.89 20.92 16.86
C ARG A 220 -6.84 20.40 17.93
N ASP A 221 -8.07 20.88 17.99
CA ASP A 221 -9.07 20.42 18.97
C ASP A 221 -9.48 18.95 18.74
N GLU A 222 -9.69 18.56 17.47
CA GLU A 222 -9.94 17.16 17.09
C GLU A 222 -8.77 16.24 17.48
N LEU A 223 -7.53 16.64 17.18
CA LEU A 223 -6.33 15.87 17.50
C LEU A 223 -6.08 15.81 19.01
N ALA A 224 -6.41 16.86 19.76
CA ALA A 224 -6.34 16.87 21.21
C ALA A 224 -7.28 15.83 21.83
N HIS A 225 -8.49 15.64 21.28
CA HIS A 225 -9.39 14.57 21.71
C HIS A 225 -8.79 13.18 21.47
N LYS A 226 -8.16 12.98 20.30
CA LYS A 226 -7.48 11.72 19.96
C LYS A 226 -6.27 11.46 20.87
N LEU A 227 -5.47 12.48 21.18
CA LEU A 227 -4.35 12.40 22.14
C LEU A 227 -4.84 12.07 23.55
N ALA A 228 -5.87 12.76 24.05
CA ALA A 228 -6.44 12.50 25.37
C ALA A 228 -6.95 11.05 25.51
N LYS A 229 -7.51 10.48 24.42
CA LYS A 229 -7.88 9.07 24.38
C LYS A 229 -6.66 8.15 24.52
N CYS A 230 -5.58 8.46 23.81
CA CYS A 230 -4.32 7.71 23.93
C CYS A 230 -3.75 7.81 25.35
N ASP A 231 -3.68 9.01 25.92
CA ASP A 231 -3.15 9.25 27.26
C ASP A 231 -3.94 8.49 28.33
N LYS A 232 -5.28 8.53 28.25
CA LYS A 232 -6.16 7.76 29.13
C LYS A 232 -5.90 6.26 29.03
N ALA A 233 -5.72 5.74 27.81
CA ALA A 233 -5.48 4.32 27.60
C ALA A 233 -4.07 3.87 28.05
N LEU A 234 -3.07 4.75 27.98
CA LEU A 234 -1.72 4.52 28.48
C LEU A 234 -1.66 4.58 30.01
N ALA A 235 -2.45 5.46 30.63
CA ALA A 235 -2.57 5.59 32.08
C ALA A 235 -3.34 4.43 32.73
N ALA A 236 -4.22 3.75 32.00
CA ALA A 236 -5.04 2.64 32.51
C ALA A 236 -4.25 1.35 32.87
N LYS A 237 -2.90 1.40 32.91
CA LYS A 237 -1.99 0.30 33.28
C LYS A 237 -0.73 0.76 34.03
N GLN A 238 -0.92 1.50 35.11
CA GLN A 238 -0.08 1.34 36.31
C GLN A 238 -0.86 0.53 37.34
#